data_AF-A0ABD0K1A2-F1
#
_entry.id   AF-A0ABD0K1A2-F1
#
_cell.length_a   1.000
_cell.length_b   1.000
_cell.length_c   1.000
_cell.angle_alpha   90.00
_cell.angle_beta   90.00
_cell.angle_gamma   90.00
#
_symmetry.space_group_name_H-M   'P 1'
#
loop_
_entity.id
_entity.type
_entity.pdbx_description
1 polymer ?
#
loop_
_entity_poly.entity_id
_entity_poly.type
_entity_poly.pdbx_seq_one_letter_code
_entity_poly.pdbx_strand_id
1 'polypeptide(L)'
;IENVISGIRDNNLKLMLAFGIGIHHAGLVERDRKTVEELFVNQRIQVLIATSTLAWGVNFPAHLVIIKGTEYYDGKTRRYVDFPITDVLQMMGRAGRPQYDDEGIAVILVHDVKKHFYKKFLYEPFPVESNLLDVLPDHMNAEIVAGTITSKQDAMDYITWTYFFRRLVMNPS
;
A
#
# COMPACT_ATOMS: atom_id res chain seq x y z
N ILE A 1 12.98 -27.55 7.52
CA ILE A 1 11.65 -26.92 7.37
C ILE A 1 10.61 -27.62 8.25
N GLU A 2 10.55 -28.95 8.30
CA GLU A 2 9.55 -29.71 9.08
C GLU A 2 9.41 -29.30 10.56
N ASN A 3 10.53 -29.06 11.27
CA ASN A 3 10.51 -28.57 12.65
C ASN A 3 9.92 -27.17 12.81
N VAL A 4 10.01 -26.33 11.77
CA VAL A 4 9.42 -24.98 11.76
C VAL A 4 7.93 -25.08 11.45
N ILE A 5 7.58 -25.94 10.47
CA ILE A 5 6.19 -26.22 10.10
C ILE A 5 5.40 -26.73 11.30
N SER A 6 5.96 -27.64 12.12
CA SER A 6 5.23 -28.19 13.28
C SER A 6 4.77 -27.12 14.27
N GLY A 7 5.53 -26.03 14.41
CA GLY A 7 5.25 -24.89 15.29
C GLY A 7 4.29 -23.83 14.74
N ILE A 8 3.88 -23.93 13.47
CA ILE A 8 2.87 -23.04 12.86
C ILE A 8 1.48 -23.39 13.40
N ARG A 9 0.72 -22.37 13.80
CA ARG A 9 -0.62 -22.52 14.35
C ARG A 9 -1.70 -22.62 13.27
N ASP A 10 -1.56 -21.86 12.17
CA ASP A 10 -2.52 -21.89 11.07
C ASP A 10 -2.36 -23.15 10.21
N ASN A 11 -3.42 -23.96 10.11
CA ASN A 11 -3.39 -25.23 9.38
C ASN A 11 -3.21 -25.05 7.87
N ASN A 12 -3.77 -23.99 7.29
CA ASN A 12 -3.66 -23.74 5.85
C ASN A 12 -2.23 -23.32 5.50
N LEU A 13 -1.63 -22.45 6.32
CA LEU A 13 -0.24 -22.05 6.19
C LEU A 13 0.69 -23.26 6.34
N LYS A 14 0.42 -24.14 7.31
CA LYS A 14 1.17 -25.39 7.52
C LYS A 14 1.19 -26.25 6.25
N LEU A 15 0.03 -26.43 5.62
CA LEU A 15 -0.12 -27.19 4.38
C LEU A 15 0.63 -26.54 3.22
N MET A 16 0.47 -25.23 3.02
CA MET A 16 1.09 -24.50 1.91
C MET A 16 2.63 -24.45 2.03
N LEU A 17 3.15 -24.29 3.25
CA LEU A 17 4.60 -24.25 3.50
C LEU A 17 5.29 -25.55 3.14
N ALA A 18 4.60 -26.70 3.21
CA ALA A 18 5.14 -27.98 2.76
C ALA A 18 5.46 -27.99 1.25
N PHE A 19 4.79 -27.13 0.47
CA PHE A 19 5.02 -26.95 -0.96
C PHE A 19 5.89 -25.72 -1.29
N GLY A 20 6.49 -25.09 -0.27
CA GLY A 20 7.32 -23.89 -0.47
C GLY A 20 6.52 -22.61 -0.76
N ILE A 21 5.25 -22.56 -0.35
CA ILE A 21 4.35 -21.43 -0.52
C ILE A 21 3.97 -20.85 0.86
N GLY A 22 4.28 -19.58 1.10
CA GLY A 22 3.86 -18.85 2.29
C GLY A 22 2.59 -18.04 2.05
N ILE A 23 1.82 -17.80 3.11
CA ILE A 23 0.73 -16.81 3.16
C ILE A 23 1.02 -15.77 4.24
N HIS A 24 0.69 -14.51 3.96
CA HIS A 24 0.85 -13.39 4.88
C HIS A 24 -0.36 -12.46 4.86
N HIS A 25 -1.04 -12.35 6.00
CA HIS A 25 -2.14 -11.42 6.18
C HIS A 25 -2.30 -11.01 7.64
N ALA A 26 -3.02 -9.92 7.89
CA ALA A 26 -3.23 -9.37 9.24
C ALA A 26 -3.88 -10.37 10.21
N GLY A 27 -4.68 -11.31 9.70
CA GLY A 27 -5.34 -12.36 10.49
C GLY A 27 -4.44 -13.49 11.00
N LEU A 28 -3.19 -13.60 10.53
CA LEU A 28 -2.24 -14.57 11.09
C LEU A 28 -1.71 -14.10 12.45
N VAL A 29 -1.39 -15.06 13.32
CA VAL A 29 -0.70 -14.78 14.58
C VAL A 29 0.69 -14.24 14.29
N GLU A 30 1.16 -13.28 15.09
CA GLU A 30 2.43 -12.58 14.86
C GLU A 30 3.62 -13.54 14.71
N ARG A 31 3.67 -14.62 15.50
CA ARG A 31 4.69 -15.65 15.41
C ARG A 31 4.72 -16.30 14.03
N ASP A 32 3.56 -16.67 13.49
CA ASP A 32 3.45 -17.31 12.18
C ASP A 32 3.86 -16.34 11.07
N ARG A 33 3.46 -15.05 11.18
CA ARG A 33 3.89 -14.00 10.24
C ARG A 33 5.41 -13.87 10.18
N LYS A 34 6.07 -13.67 11.34
CA LYS A 34 7.53 -13.55 11.41
C LYS A 34 8.23 -14.78 10.85
N THR A 35 7.72 -15.96 11.17
CA THR A 35 8.27 -17.23 10.65
C THR A 35 8.21 -17.29 9.13
N VAL A 36 7.10 -16.89 8.51
CA VAL A 36 6.95 -16.88 7.05
C VAL A 36 7.85 -15.83 6.40
N GLU A 37 7.98 -14.65 7.00
CA GLU A 37 8.88 -13.59 6.55
C GLU A 37 10.34 -14.07 6.54
N GLU A 38 10.79 -14.68 7.64
CA GLU A 38 12.14 -15.24 7.75
C GLU A 38 12.38 -16.36 6.73
N LEU A 39 11.39 -17.24 6.52
CA LEU A 39 11.49 -18.29 5.52
C LEU A 39 11.62 -17.72 4.10
N PHE A 40 10.90 -16.65 3.78
CA PHE A 40 10.98 -16.00 2.46
C PHE A 40 12.31 -15.29 2.25
N VAL A 41 12.76 -14.47 3.21
CA VAL A 41 14.02 -13.73 3.13
C VAL A 41 15.22 -14.68 3.01
N ASN A 42 15.20 -15.79 3.75
CA ASN A 42 16.24 -16.82 3.68
C ASN A 42 16.07 -17.78 2.48
N GLN A 43 15.20 -17.47 1.53
CA GLN A 43 14.95 -18.25 0.30
C GLN A 43 14.61 -19.73 0.58
N ARG A 44 13.97 -19.99 1.72
CA ARG A 44 13.48 -21.33 2.10
C ARG A 44 12.13 -21.65 1.47
N ILE A 45 11.38 -20.61 1.12
CA ILE A 45 10.15 -20.68 0.33
C ILE A 45 10.31 -19.78 -0.89
N GLN A 46 9.73 -20.19 -2.01
CA GLN A 46 9.89 -19.49 -3.29
C GLN A 46 8.76 -18.49 -3.55
N VAL A 47 7.56 -18.78 -3.04
CA VAL A 47 6.37 -17.96 -3.27
C VAL A 47 5.82 -17.48 -1.94
N LEU A 48 5.50 -16.20 -1.88
CA LEU A 48 4.77 -15.60 -0.76
C LEU A 48 3.53 -14.88 -1.28
N ILE A 49 2.37 -15.29 -0.80
CA ILE A 49 1.09 -14.67 -1.11
C ILE A 49 0.72 -13.74 0.03
N ALA A 50 0.54 -12.45 -0.24
CA ALA A 50 0.27 -11.46 0.78
C ALA A 50 -0.90 -10.54 0.46
N THR A 51 -1.56 -10.03 1.52
CA THR A 51 -2.54 -8.96 1.39
C THR A 51 -1.86 -7.60 1.21
N SER A 52 -2.59 -6.61 0.67
CA SER A 52 -2.08 -5.27 0.37
C SER A 52 -1.38 -4.57 1.55
N THR A 53 -1.79 -4.86 2.78
CA THR A 53 -1.17 -4.36 4.01
C THR A 53 0.32 -4.66 4.13
N LEU A 54 0.81 -5.72 3.49
CA LEU A 54 2.24 -6.05 3.49
C LEU A 54 3.08 -4.96 2.84
N ALA A 55 2.56 -4.29 1.81
CA ALA A 55 3.29 -3.29 1.03
C ALA A 55 3.83 -2.14 1.90
N TRP A 56 3.14 -1.83 3.00
CA TRP A 56 3.54 -0.77 3.94
C TRP A 56 4.25 -1.29 5.19
N GLY A 57 3.99 -2.54 5.58
CA GLY A 57 4.35 -3.06 6.90
C GLY A 57 5.69 -3.80 6.99
N VAL A 58 6.23 -4.30 5.86
CA VAL A 58 7.44 -5.14 5.89
C VAL A 58 8.38 -4.82 4.73
N ASN A 59 9.68 -4.88 5.01
CA ASN A 59 10.74 -4.52 4.06
C ASN A 59 11.55 -5.75 3.62
N PHE A 60 10.94 -6.67 2.89
CA PHE A 60 11.69 -7.69 2.14
C PHE A 60 11.45 -7.55 0.64
N PRO A 61 12.52 -7.47 -0.18
CA PRO A 61 12.40 -7.42 -1.62
C PRO A 61 12.21 -8.82 -2.22
N ALA A 62 11.56 -8.89 -3.38
CA ALA A 62 11.37 -10.09 -4.18
C ALA A 62 11.81 -9.83 -5.62
N HIS A 63 12.39 -10.83 -6.30
CA HIS A 63 12.77 -10.67 -7.71
C HIS A 63 11.55 -10.36 -8.60
N LEU A 64 10.45 -11.11 -8.38
CA LEU A 64 9.19 -10.97 -9.09
C LEU A 64 8.07 -10.61 -8.10
N VAL A 65 7.33 -9.54 -8.39
CA VAL A 65 6.09 -9.20 -7.69
C VAL A 65 4.91 -9.30 -8.66
N ILE A 66 3.89 -10.06 -8.26
CA ILE A 66 2.65 -10.18 -9.02
C ILE A 66 1.53 -9.49 -8.23
N ILE A 67 0.96 -8.43 -8.80
CA ILE A 67 -0.21 -7.74 -8.27
C ILE A 67 -1.44 -8.38 -8.92
N LYS A 68 -2.08 -9.30 -8.19
CA LYS A 68 -3.26 -10.03 -8.68
C LYS A 68 -4.54 -9.24 -8.37
N GLY A 69 -5.01 -8.48 -9.35
CA GLY A 69 -6.18 -7.63 -9.23
C GLY A 69 -5.82 -6.27 -8.62
N THR A 70 -6.49 -5.22 -9.10
CA THR A 70 -6.25 -3.83 -8.69
C THR A 70 -7.44 -3.20 -7.97
N GLU A 71 -8.34 -4.05 -7.46
CA GLU A 71 -9.57 -3.64 -6.78
C GLU A 71 -9.68 -4.35 -5.43
N TYR A 72 -10.36 -3.72 -4.49
CA TYR A 72 -10.80 -4.34 -3.25
C TYR A 72 -12.25 -4.00 -2.95
N TYR A 73 -12.90 -4.83 -2.16
CA TYR A 73 -14.27 -4.57 -1.74
C TYR A 73 -14.29 -3.59 -0.56
N ASP A 74 -14.90 -2.42 -0.76
CA ASP A 74 -15.14 -1.46 0.31
C ASP A 74 -16.49 -1.74 0.98
N GLY A 75 -16.45 -2.12 2.26
CA GLY A 75 -17.64 -2.41 3.05
C GLY A 75 -18.52 -1.18 3.32
N LYS A 76 -17.96 0.04 3.27
CA LYS A 76 -18.71 1.29 3.49
C LYS A 76 -19.59 1.61 2.30
N THR A 77 -19.01 1.59 1.10
CA THR A 77 -19.74 1.87 -0.15
C THR A 77 -20.42 0.63 -0.75
N ARG A 78 -20.12 -0.58 -0.24
CA ARG A 78 -20.62 -1.89 -0.70
C ARG A 78 -20.32 -2.17 -2.17
N ARG A 79 -19.15 -1.76 -2.64
CA ARG A 79 -18.71 -1.87 -4.04
C ARG A 79 -17.25 -2.26 -4.10
N TYR A 80 -16.84 -2.80 -5.25
CA TYR A 80 -15.43 -2.89 -5.58
C TYR A 80 -14.93 -1.49 -5.96
N VAL A 81 -13.86 -1.07 -5.32
CA VAL A 81 -13.17 0.19 -5.58
C VAL A 81 -11.73 -0.12 -5.96
N ASP A 82 -11.15 0.74 -6.79
CA ASP A 82 -9.75 0.61 -7.18
C ASP A 82 -8.83 0.86 -5.99
N PHE A 83 -7.71 0.13 -5.94
CA PHE A 83 -6.63 0.51 -5.06
C PHE A 83 -6.12 1.91 -5.42
N PRO A 84 -5.82 2.76 -4.41
CA PRO A 84 -5.02 3.94 -4.64
C PRO A 84 -3.74 3.56 -5.38
N ILE A 85 -3.36 4.34 -6.38
CA ILE A 85 -2.16 4.06 -7.18
C ILE A 85 -0.91 3.99 -6.29
N THR A 86 -0.88 4.74 -5.20
CA THR A 86 0.21 4.72 -4.22
C THR A 86 0.41 3.34 -3.63
N ASP A 87 -0.67 2.61 -3.35
CA ASP A 87 -0.58 1.24 -2.83
C ASP A 87 -0.02 0.29 -3.88
N VAL A 88 -0.44 0.45 -5.14
CA VAL A 88 0.08 -0.34 -6.27
C VAL A 88 1.57 -0.04 -6.50
N LEU A 89 1.99 1.22 -6.40
CA LEU A 89 3.39 1.63 -6.48
C LEU A 89 4.20 1.06 -5.31
N GLN A 90 3.66 1.02 -4.09
CA GLN A 90 4.33 0.40 -2.93
C GLN A 90 4.48 -1.12 -3.10
N MET A 91 3.46 -1.81 -3.62
CA MET A 91 3.56 -3.23 -3.94
C MET A 91 4.64 -3.47 -5.00
N MET A 92 4.61 -2.71 -6.09
CA MET A 92 5.59 -2.79 -7.16
C MET A 92 7.02 -2.48 -6.68
N GLY A 93 7.18 -1.53 -5.75
CA GLY A 93 8.47 -1.18 -5.17
C GLY A 93 9.14 -2.30 -4.38
N ARG A 94 8.44 -3.43 -4.15
CA ARG A 94 9.05 -4.66 -3.61
C ARG A 94 9.73 -5.51 -4.67
N ALA A 95 9.54 -5.22 -5.95
CA ALA A 95 10.18 -5.91 -7.05
C ALA A 95 11.65 -5.47 -7.19
N GLY A 96 12.54 -6.45 -7.35
CA GLY A 96 13.98 -6.27 -7.42
C GLY A 96 14.64 -6.35 -6.05
N ARG A 97 15.71 -7.14 -5.95
CA ARG A 97 16.53 -7.28 -4.74
C ARG A 97 17.84 -6.51 -4.92
N PRO A 98 17.99 -5.33 -4.28
CA PRO A 98 19.26 -4.61 -4.32
C PRO A 98 20.40 -5.55 -3.91
N GLN A 99 21.52 -5.50 -4.63
CA GLN A 99 22.71 -6.35 -4.43
C GLN A 99 22.61 -7.81 -4.90
N TYR A 100 21.42 -8.32 -5.22
CA TYR A 100 21.24 -9.71 -5.66
C TYR A 100 20.76 -9.84 -7.11
N ASP A 101 19.90 -8.93 -7.56
CA ASP A 101 19.34 -8.93 -8.91
C ASP A 101 19.74 -7.68 -9.67
N ASP A 102 20.01 -7.83 -10.97
CA ASP A 102 20.26 -6.70 -11.89
C ASP A 102 18.95 -6.00 -12.30
N GLU A 103 17.83 -6.74 -12.26
CA GLU A 103 16.50 -6.24 -12.59
C GLU A 103 15.43 -6.79 -11.64
N GLY A 104 14.37 -6.00 -11.45
CA GLY A 104 13.17 -6.40 -10.73
C GLY A 104 11.98 -6.46 -11.68
N ILE A 105 11.18 -7.52 -11.60
CA ILE A 105 10.03 -7.70 -12.48
C ILE A 105 8.74 -7.49 -11.68
N ALA A 106 7.87 -6.62 -12.16
CA ALA A 106 6.53 -6.44 -11.62
C ALA A 106 5.47 -6.75 -12.68
N VAL A 107 4.54 -7.64 -12.34
CA VAL A 107 3.42 -8.04 -13.21
C VAL A 107 2.12 -7.60 -12.57
N ILE A 108 1.41 -6.70 -13.23
CA ILE A 108 0.12 -6.17 -12.77
C ILE A 108 -1.00 -6.81 -13.58
N LEU A 109 -1.83 -7.60 -12.91
CA LEU A 109 -3.02 -8.22 -13.50
C LEU A 109 -4.21 -7.30 -13.26
N VAL A 110 -4.69 -6.67 -14.35
CA VAL A 110 -5.72 -5.64 -14.31
C VAL A 110 -6.73 -5.83 -15.43
N HIS A 111 -7.97 -5.37 -15.22
CA HIS A 111 -8.97 -5.28 -16.27
C HIS A 111 -8.49 -4.41 -17.44
N ASP A 112 -8.76 -4.84 -18.67
CA ASP A 112 -8.24 -4.21 -19.89
C ASP A 112 -8.59 -2.72 -19.97
N VAL A 113 -9.81 -2.35 -19.57
CA VAL A 113 -10.29 -0.96 -19.53
C VAL A 113 -9.45 -0.04 -18.64
N LYS A 114 -8.75 -0.57 -17.62
CA LYS A 114 -7.89 0.19 -16.69
C LYS A 114 -6.41 0.08 -17.03
N LYS A 115 -6.03 -0.75 -18.00
CA LYS A 115 -4.63 -0.99 -18.38
C LYS A 115 -3.89 0.31 -18.74
N HIS A 116 -4.55 1.20 -19.47
CA HIS A 116 -3.95 2.48 -19.88
C HIS A 116 -3.74 3.43 -18.71
N PHE A 117 -4.67 3.43 -17.74
CA PHE A 117 -4.54 4.21 -16.50
C PHE A 117 -3.28 3.81 -15.73
N TYR A 118 -3.13 2.51 -15.43
CA TYR A 118 -1.94 2.03 -14.72
C TYR A 118 -0.67 2.23 -15.54
N LYS A 119 -0.69 1.93 -16.85
CA LYS A 119 0.47 2.14 -17.71
C LYS A 119 0.95 3.59 -17.67
N LYS A 120 0.05 4.57 -17.71
CA LYS A 120 0.42 6.00 -17.64
C LYS A 120 1.17 6.32 -16.34
N PHE A 121 0.60 5.97 -15.20
CA PHE A 121 1.17 6.34 -13.88
C PHE A 121 2.35 5.48 -13.40
N LEU A 122 2.73 4.45 -14.17
CA LEU A 122 3.98 3.73 -13.96
C LEU A 122 5.18 4.44 -14.58
N TYR A 123 4.97 5.19 -15.66
CA TYR A 123 6.04 5.89 -16.39
C TYR A 123 6.02 7.40 -16.18
N GLU A 124 4.85 7.96 -15.82
CA GLU A 124 4.69 9.36 -15.49
C GLU A 124 4.48 9.53 -13.97
N PRO A 125 5.08 10.55 -13.34
CA PRO A 125 4.83 10.84 -11.93
C PRO A 125 3.35 11.04 -11.65
N PHE A 126 2.85 10.45 -10.57
CA PHE A 126 1.46 10.62 -10.19
C PHE A 126 1.18 12.05 -9.72
N PRO A 127 0.17 12.75 -10.29
CA PRO A 127 -0.19 14.10 -9.84
C PRO A 127 -0.84 14.00 -8.46
N VAL A 128 -0.15 14.53 -7.45
CA VAL A 128 -0.67 14.58 -6.08
C VAL A 128 -1.52 15.83 -5.93
N GLU A 129 -2.81 15.65 -5.60
CA GLU A 129 -3.75 16.72 -5.28
C GLU A 129 -4.05 16.76 -3.77
N SER A 130 -4.54 17.90 -3.29
CA SER A 130 -4.93 18.05 -1.89
C SER A 130 -6.39 17.66 -1.68
N ASN A 131 -6.65 16.72 -0.77
CA ASN A 131 -7.99 16.40 -0.28
C ASN A 131 -8.34 17.18 1.01
N LEU A 132 -7.65 18.29 1.31
CA LEU A 132 -7.88 19.05 2.54
C LEU A 132 -9.31 19.57 2.63
N LEU A 133 -9.94 19.91 1.51
CA LEU A 133 -11.27 20.54 1.49
C LEU A 133 -12.34 19.70 2.22
N ASP A 134 -12.31 18.37 2.06
CA ASP A 134 -13.29 17.45 2.67
C ASP A 134 -13.17 17.37 4.19
N VAL A 135 -11.97 17.61 4.72
CA VAL A 135 -11.63 17.52 6.16
C VAL A 135 -11.32 18.89 6.77
N LEU A 136 -11.44 19.97 6.00
CA LEU A 136 -11.10 21.33 6.42
C LEU A 136 -11.82 21.76 7.71
N PRO A 137 -13.12 21.47 7.91
CA PRO A 137 -13.80 21.85 9.16
C PRO A 137 -13.11 21.32 10.42
N ASP A 138 -12.58 20.10 10.38
CA ASP A 138 -11.91 19.47 11.52
C ASP A 138 -10.57 20.16 11.83
N HIS A 139 -9.78 20.45 10.79
CA HIS A 139 -8.52 21.19 10.91
C HIS A 139 -8.73 22.63 11.40
N MET A 140 -9.75 23.31 10.85
CA MET A 140 -10.11 24.67 11.25
C MET A 140 -10.52 24.71 12.73
N ASN A 141 -11.33 23.76 13.17
CA ASN A 141 -11.74 23.65 14.57
C ASN A 141 -10.53 23.43 15.49
N ALA A 142 -9.58 22.58 15.10
CA ALA A 142 -8.36 22.34 15.87
C ALA A 142 -7.53 23.62 16.06
N GLU A 143 -7.34 24.41 15.00
CA GLU A 143 -6.56 25.65 15.05
C GLU A 143 -7.28 26.79 15.78
N ILE A 144 -8.62 26.83 15.75
CA ILE A 144 -9.42 27.76 16.59
C ILE A 144 -9.23 27.41 18.07
N VAL A 145 -9.32 26.13 18.42
CA VAL A 145 -9.14 25.66 19.81
C VAL A 145 -7.70 25.87 20.29
N ALA A 146 -6.71 25.71 19.41
CA ALA A 146 -5.31 25.98 19.70
C ALA A 146 -5.01 27.48 19.90
N GLY A 147 -5.92 28.36 19.46
CA GLY A 147 -5.76 29.81 19.52
C GLY A 147 -4.94 30.39 18.35
N THR A 148 -4.58 29.59 17.35
CA THR A 148 -3.89 30.05 16.14
C THR A 148 -4.82 30.89 15.26
N ILE A 149 -6.10 30.48 15.16
CA ILE A 149 -7.11 31.17 14.36
C ILE A 149 -8.11 31.85 15.31
N THR A 150 -8.04 33.18 15.38
CA THR A 150 -8.94 33.98 16.21
C THR A 150 -9.92 34.81 15.36
N SER A 151 -9.59 35.01 14.08
CA SER A 151 -10.36 35.80 13.15
C SER A 151 -10.55 35.08 11.80
N LYS A 152 -11.48 35.60 10.98
CA LYS A 152 -11.64 35.12 9.59
C LYS A 152 -10.42 35.42 8.71
N GLN A 153 -9.66 36.46 9.03
CA GLN A 153 -8.43 36.78 8.30
C GLN A 153 -7.37 35.72 8.60
N ASP A 154 -7.21 35.37 9.89
CA ASP A 154 -6.27 34.32 10.32
C ASP A 154 -6.61 32.96 9.66
N ALA A 155 -7.90 32.68 9.49
CA ALA A 155 -8.38 31.51 8.76
C ALA A 155 -7.93 31.50 7.29
N MET A 156 -8.08 32.62 6.60
CA MET A 156 -7.62 32.77 5.22
C MET A 156 -6.10 32.66 5.12
N ASP A 157 -5.39 33.30 6.04
CA ASP A 157 -3.94 33.26 6.10
C ASP A 157 -3.46 31.81 6.35
N TYR A 158 -4.06 31.08 7.29
CA TYR A 158 -3.78 29.66 7.53
C TYR A 158 -3.93 28.82 6.26
N ILE A 159 -5.03 28.98 5.52
CA ILE A 159 -5.26 28.23 4.27
C ILE A 159 -4.16 28.51 3.25
N THR A 160 -3.61 29.73 3.20
CA THR A 160 -2.54 30.08 2.23
C THR A 160 -1.23 29.29 2.44
N TRP A 161 -1.00 28.76 3.64
CA TRP A 161 0.15 27.91 3.96
C TRP A 161 -0.03 26.45 3.55
N THR A 162 -1.24 26.06 3.14
CA THR A 162 -1.56 24.66 2.85
C THR A 162 -1.18 24.26 1.42
N TYR A 163 -0.97 22.96 1.21
CA TYR A 163 -0.80 22.39 -0.12
C TYR A 163 -2.05 22.62 -1.00
N PHE A 164 -3.24 22.62 -0.39
CA PHE A 164 -4.50 22.94 -1.07
C PHE A 164 -4.45 24.29 -1.78
N PHE A 165 -4.01 25.34 -1.10
CA PHE A 165 -3.91 26.67 -1.72
C PHE A 165 -2.93 26.69 -2.90
N ARG A 166 -1.79 26.00 -2.77
CA ARG A 166 -0.82 25.89 -3.89
C ARG A 166 -1.41 25.15 -5.08
N ARG A 167 -2.19 24.09 -4.86
CA ARG A 167 -2.86 23.33 -5.92
C ARG A 167 -4.03 24.07 -6.55
N LEU A 168 -4.83 24.80 -5.77
CA LEU A 168 -5.92 25.63 -6.26
C LEU A 168 -5.44 26.62 -7.34
N VAL A 169 -4.26 27.22 -7.16
CA VAL A 169 -3.68 28.16 -8.15
C VAL A 169 -3.19 27.46 -9.41
N MET A 170 -2.71 26.21 -9.31
CA MET A 170 -2.18 25.44 -10.46
C MET A 170 -3.25 24.65 -11.21
N ASN A 171 -4.29 24.20 -10.52
CA ASN A 171 -5.37 23.37 -11.04
C ASN A 171 -6.69 23.76 -10.35
N PRO A 172 -7.35 24.85 -10.78
CA PRO A 172 -8.54 25.39 -10.12
C PRO A 172 -9.85 24.67 -10.48
N SER A 173 -9.82 23.74 -11.43
CA SER A 173 -10.99 23.08 -12.02
C SER A 173 -11.43 21.84 -11.24
#